data_AF-A0A535IQC1-F1
#
_entry.id   AF-A0A535IQC1-F1
#
_cell.length_a   1.000
_cell.length_b   1.000
_cell.length_c   1.000
_cell.angle_alpha   90.00
_cell.angle_beta   90.00
_cell.angle_gamma   90.00
#
_symmetry.space_group_name_H-M   'P 1'
#
loop_
_entity.id
_entity.type
_entity.pdbx_description
1 polymer ?
#
loop_
_entity_poly.entity_id
_entity_poly.type
_entity_poly.pdbx_seq_one_letter_code
_entity_poly.pdbx_strand_id
1 'polypeptide(L)' 'MDFRLSDEQRLFRQTVRQFAETELRPRAAEVDRTGEFNWDAVKKMGPLGLLGLNTPEEYGGPGVDAV' A
#
# COMPACT_ATOMS: atom_id res chain seq x y z
N MET A 1 -24.46 -12.00 9.36
CA MET A 1 -23.13 -11.79 8.77
C MET A 1 -22.83 -10.30 8.92
N ASP A 2 -21.70 -9.95 9.53
CA ASP A 2 -21.27 -8.55 9.64
C ASP A 2 -20.29 -8.26 8.50
N PHE A 3 -20.54 -7.18 7.77
CA PHE A 3 -19.78 -6.78 6.57
C PHE A 3 -18.94 -5.51 6.82
N ARG A 4 -18.91 -5.02 8.06
CA ARG A 4 -18.09 -3.88 8.43
C ARG A 4 -16.64 -4.32 8.52
N LEU A 5 -15.73 -3.48 8.03
CA LEU A 5 -14.30 -3.67 8.26
C LEU A 5 -13.99 -3.67 9.76
N SER A 6 -12.94 -4.36 10.18
CA SER A 6 -12.37 -4.18 11.52
C SER A 6 -11.75 -2.79 11.67
N ASP A 7 -11.42 -2.38 12.90
CA ASP A 7 -10.69 -1.12 13.14
C ASP A 7 -9.32 -1.12 12.48
N GLU A 8 -8.63 -2.27 12.51
CA GLU A 8 -7.33 -2.46 11.86
C GLU A 8 -7.44 -2.31 10.33
N GLN A 9 -8.42 -2.97 9.71
CA GLN A 9 -8.68 -2.85 8.27
C GLN A 9 -9.07 -1.41 7.87
N ARG A 10 -9.83 -0.71 8.71
CA ARG A 10 -10.15 0.73 8.51
C ARG A 10 -8.90 1.58 8.52
N LEU A 11 -8.04 1.39 9.53
CA LEU A 11 -6.78 2.14 9.68
C LEU A 11 -5.85 1.87 8.50
N PHE A 12 -5.67 0.60 8.14
CA PHE A 12 -4.85 0.19 7.00
C PHE A 12 -5.34 0.86 5.70
N ARG A 13 -6.66 0.80 5.43
CA ARG A 13 -7.27 1.47 4.28
C ARG A 13 -7.01 2.98 4.27
N GLN A 14 -7.06 3.64 5.42
CA GLN A 14 -6.78 5.07 5.53
C GLN A 14 -5.31 5.38 5.22
N THR A 15 -4.38 4.61 5.77
CA THR A 15 -2.94 4.75 5.52
C THR A 15 -2.60 4.56 4.04
N VAL A 16 -3.12 3.51 3.40
CA VAL A 16 -2.90 3.25 1.97
C VAL A 16 -3.49 4.35 1.11
N ARG A 17 -4.70 4.84 1.44
CA ARG A 17 -5.31 5.97 0.74
C ARG A 17 -4.44 7.22 0.84
N GLN A 18 -3.99 7.57 2.03
CA GLN A 18 -3.14 8.75 2.22
C GLN A 18 -1.86 8.64 1.39
N PHE A 19 -1.19 7.48 1.42
CA PHE A 19 0.00 7.23 0.61
C PHE A 19 -0.27 7.41 -0.89
N ALA A 20 -1.36 6.83 -1.40
CA ALA A 20 -1.72 6.95 -2.81
C ALA A 20 -1.97 8.42 -3.23
N GLU A 21 -2.64 9.19 -2.38
CA GLU A 21 -2.91 10.61 -2.61
C GLU A 21 -1.64 11.47 -2.61
N THR A 22 -0.68 11.19 -1.73
CA THR A 22 0.52 12.02 -1.57
C THR A 22 1.70 11.59 -2.43
N GLU A 23 1.87 10.29 -2.67
CA GLU A 23 3.08 9.73 -3.29
C GLU A 23 2.84 9.23 -4.72
N LEU A 24 1.62 8.78 -5.04
CA LEU A 24 1.30 8.23 -6.36
C LEU A 24 0.60 9.26 -7.26
N ARG A 25 -0.47 9.88 -6.76
CA ARG A 25 -1.33 10.81 -7.53
C ARG A 25 -0.54 11.94 -8.23
N PRO A 26 0.45 12.61 -7.61
CA PRO A 26 1.14 13.72 -8.27
C PRO A 26 1.87 13.35 -9.56
N ARG A 27 2.32 12.10 -9.69
CA ARG A 27 3.08 11.61 -10.86
C ARG A 27 2.29 10.62 -11.73
N ALA A 28 1.07 10.26 -11.34
CA ALA A 28 0.30 9.22 -12.02
C ALA A 28 0.11 9.48 -13.53
N ALA A 29 -0.24 10.71 -13.92
CA ALA A 29 -0.43 11.07 -15.32
C ALA A 29 0.87 11.07 -16.14
N GLU A 30 2.00 11.42 -15.51
CA GLU A 30 3.31 11.36 -16.15
C GLU A 30 3.72 9.91 -16.40
N VAL A 31 3.64 9.06 -15.36
CA VAL A 31 3.94 7.63 -15.41
C VAL A 31 3.10 6.91 -16.46
N ASP A 32 1.80 7.23 -16.54
CA ASP A 32 0.91 6.66 -17.56
C ASP A 32 1.34 7.04 -18.98
N ARG A 33 1.69 8.31 -19.19
CA ARG A 33 2.11 8.83 -20.50
C ARG A 33 3.47 8.30 -20.95
N THR A 34 4.42 8.13 -20.03
CA THR A 34 5.81 7.76 -20.37
C THR A 34 6.07 6.26 -20.25
N GLY A 35 5.25 5.55 -19.47
CA GLY A 35 5.51 4.16 -19.08
C GLY A 35 6.67 4.01 -18.09
N GLU A 36 7.23 5.10 -17.56
CA GLU A 36 8.33 5.04 -16.62
C GLU A 36 7.84 4.70 -15.21
N PHE A 37 8.44 3.69 -14.61
CA PHE A 37 8.03 3.21 -13.30
C PHE A 37 8.48 4.15 -12.16
N ASN A 38 7.57 4.53 -11.27
CA ASN A 38 7.87 5.39 -10.12
C ASN A 38 8.56 4.61 -8.99
N TRP A 39 9.85 4.32 -9.18
CA TRP A 39 10.68 3.59 -8.21
C TRP A 39 10.78 4.27 -6.84
N ASP A 40 10.67 5.60 -6.80
CA ASP A 40 10.73 6.35 -5.53
C ASP A 40 9.53 6.04 -4.66
N ALA A 41 8.33 5.98 -5.25
CA ALA A 41 7.14 5.55 -4.51
C ALA A 41 7.25 4.08 -4.07
N VAL A 42 7.74 3.18 -4.93
CA VAL A 42 7.91 1.76 -4.55
C VAL A 42 8.86 1.57 -3.40
N LYS A 43 9.97 2.31 -3.33
CA LYS A 43 10.87 2.28 -2.16
C LYS A 43 10.15 2.71 -0.88
N LYS A 44 9.24 3.69 -0.96
CA LYS A 44 8.43 4.15 0.18
C LYS A 44 7.33 3.16 0.57
N MET A 45 6.88 2.30 -0.35
CA MET A 45 5.89 1.25 -0.05
C MET A 45 6.44 0.16 0.87
N GLY A 46 7.74 -0.14 0.82
CA GLY A 46 8.38 -1.19 1.62
C GLY A 46 8.18 -1.01 3.12
N PRO A 47 8.59 0.13 3.72
CA PRO A 47 8.38 0.42 5.14
C PRO A 47 6.90 0.43 5.59
N LEU A 48 5.96 0.58 4.64
CA LEU A 48 4.52 0.52 4.92
C LEU A 48 3.97 -0.92 4.85
N GLY A 49 4.81 -1.92 4.57
CA GLY A 49 4.42 -3.33 4.46
C GLY A 49 3.69 -3.68 3.15
N LEU A 50 3.61 -2.75 2.19
CA LEU A 50 2.77 -2.89 0.99
C LEU A 50 3.39 -3.79 -0.10
N LEU A 51 4.62 -4.25 0.08
CA LEU A 51 5.35 -5.09 -0.89
C LEU A 51 5.35 -6.59 -0.55
N GLY A 52 4.66 -6.99 0.50
CA GLY A 52 4.61 -8.39 0.94
C GLY A 52 3.58 -8.61 2.03
N LEU A 53 2.35 -8.14 1.81
CA LEU A 53 1.31 -8.04 2.84
C LEU A 53 1.09 -9.33 3.64
N ASN A 54 1.01 -10.47 2.97
CA ASN A 54 0.81 -11.78 3.59
C ASN A 54 2.10 -12.49 3.99
N THR A 55 3.26 -11.87 3.77
CA THR A 55 4.55 -12.43 4.15
C THR A 55 4.66 -12.38 5.69
N PRO A 56 5.03 -13.49 6.35
CA PRO A 56 5.25 -13.53 7.79
C PRO A 56 6.28 -12.50 8.29
N GLU A 57 6.13 -12.06 9.55
CA GLU A 57 7.03 -11.10 10.20
C GLU A 57 8.48 -11.59 10.24
N GLU A 58 8.71 -12.90 10.40
CA GLU A 58 10.06 -13.50 10.39
C GLU A 58 10.81 -13.27 9.05
N TYR A 59 10.08 -12.97 7.98
CA TYR A 59 10.63 -12.64 6.66
C TYR A 59 10.48 -11.16 6.30
N GLY A 60 10.08 -10.31 7.26
CA GLY A 60 9.98 -8.86 7.10
C GLY A 60 8.69 -8.36 6.46
N GLY A 61 7.63 -9.17 6.41
CA GLY A 61 6.29 -8.73 6.01
C GLY A 61 5.36 -8.48 7.20
N PRO A 62 4.18 -7.89 6.99
CA PRO A 62 3.22 -7.62 8.06
C PRO A 62 2.30 -8.80 8.41
N GLY A 63 2.36 -9.93 7.71
CA GLY A 63 1.56 -11.12 8.02
C GLY A 63 0.04 -10.94 7.98
N VAL A 64 -0.47 -9.94 7.26
CA VAL A 64 -1.91 -9.66 7.18
C VAL A 64 -2.63 -10.63 6.25
N ASP A 65 -3.87 -10.95 6.61
CA ASP A 65 -4.76 -11.78 5.81
C ASP A 65 -5.39 -11.03 4.62
N ALA A 66 -6.17 -11.76 3.83
CA ALA A 66 -6.88 -11.23 2.66
C ALA A 66 -8.37 -10.94 2.91
N VAL A 67 -8.88 -11.11 4.15
CA VAL A 67 -10.33 -11.22 4.43
C VAL A 67 -10.75 -10.46 5.68
#